data_AF-A0A3B3VX71-F1
#
_entry.id   AF-A0A3B3VX71-F1
#
_cell.length_a   1.000
_cell.length_b   1.000
_cell.length_c   1.000
_cell.angle_alpha   90.00
_cell.angle_beta   90.00
_cell.angle_gamma   90.00
#
_symmetry.space_group_name_H-M   'P 1'
#
loop_
_entity.id
_entity.type
_entity.pdbx_description
1 polymer ?
#
loop_
_entity_poly.entity_id
_entity_poly.type
_entity_poly.pdbx_seq_one_letter_code
_entity_poly.pdbx_strand_id
1 'polypeptide(L)'
;MDSSDEEEERTFVRVLSEKYNPENFPYGQGVVVLPSPPGSPVKDRLFLPSVLVLNDCGISKAGDRSDIEAFCAHVLELDLAYNQLNNWEEISTIVSSIPHLDFLNLSMNPLSGVQLQPSVADVFSRVRRLVLINTQVSWDTVHTLTQHTPE
;
A
#
# COMPACT_ATOMS: atom_id res chain seq x y z
N MET A 1 23.20 -12.43 26.18
CA MET A 1 23.29 -12.93 24.80
C MET A 1 22.15 -13.90 24.64
N ASP A 2 21.00 -13.45 24.12
CA ASP A 2 20.32 -14.15 23.02
C ASP A 2 19.16 -13.31 22.49
N SER A 3 19.01 -13.32 21.17
CA SER A 3 17.95 -12.79 20.30
C SER A 3 17.28 -11.48 20.69
N SER A 4 17.84 -10.36 20.23
CA SER A 4 16.99 -9.27 19.74
C SER A 4 16.24 -9.83 18.53
N ASP A 5 15.00 -10.26 18.74
CA ASP A 5 14.02 -10.45 17.68
C ASP A 5 13.92 -9.08 16.97
N GLU A 6 14.72 -8.91 15.92
CA GLU A 6 14.38 -7.96 14.87
C GLU A 6 13.03 -8.47 14.35
N GLU A 7 11.92 -7.90 14.84
CA GLU A 7 10.61 -8.07 14.23
C GLU A 7 10.80 -7.77 12.75
N GLU A 8 10.88 -8.82 11.95
CA GLU A 8 11.10 -8.73 10.52
C GLU A 8 9.96 -7.85 9.96
N GLU A 9 10.30 -6.60 9.65
CA GLU A 9 9.29 -5.57 9.41
C GLU A 9 8.35 -6.03 8.29
N ARG A 10 7.04 -6.04 8.58
CA ARG A 10 6.02 -6.57 7.66
C ARG A 10 5.80 -5.55 6.53
N THR A 11 6.30 -5.86 5.34
CA THR A 11 6.23 -4.95 4.19
C THR A 11 4.93 -5.12 3.39
N PHE A 12 4.50 -4.05 2.72
CA PHE A 12 3.39 -4.07 1.77
C PHE A 12 3.65 -5.07 0.63
N VAL A 13 4.86 -5.09 0.06
CA VAL A 13 5.25 -6.06 -0.99
C VAL A 13 5.11 -7.50 -0.49
N ARG A 14 5.56 -7.81 0.73
CA ARG A 14 5.43 -9.16 1.32
C ARG A 14 3.97 -9.56 1.46
N VAL A 15 3.13 -8.66 1.97
CA VAL A 15 1.69 -8.94 2.13
C VAL A 15 1.00 -9.14 0.77
N LEU A 16 1.37 -8.38 -0.27
CA LEU A 16 0.88 -8.62 -1.62
C LEU A 16 1.22 -10.02 -2.12
N SER A 17 2.50 -10.38 -2.03
CA SER A 17 2.99 -11.68 -2.47
C SER A 17 2.32 -12.81 -1.71
N GLU A 18 2.12 -12.69 -0.40
CA GLU A 18 1.42 -13.69 0.41
C GLU A 18 -0.07 -13.75 0.06
N LYS A 19 -0.78 -12.62 0.00
CA LYS A 19 -2.23 -12.62 -0.20
C LYS A 19 -2.65 -13.03 -1.61
N TYR A 20 -1.86 -12.69 -2.62
CA TYR A 20 -2.19 -12.90 -4.03
C TYR A 20 -1.32 -13.98 -4.70
N ASN A 21 -0.57 -14.77 -3.93
CA ASN A 21 0.14 -15.92 -4.46
C ASN A 21 -0.86 -16.86 -5.17
N PRO A 22 -0.64 -17.20 -6.45
CA PRO A 22 -1.49 -18.16 -7.17
C PRO A 22 -1.62 -19.51 -6.45
N GLU A 23 -0.59 -19.95 -5.71
CA GLU A 23 -0.62 -21.20 -4.94
C GLU A 23 -1.63 -21.16 -3.77
N ASN A 24 -1.96 -19.97 -3.26
CA ASN A 24 -2.96 -19.78 -2.20
C ASN A 24 -4.39 -19.88 -2.72
N PHE A 25 -4.59 -19.97 -4.05
CA PHE A 25 -5.89 -20.17 -4.68
C PHE A 25 -5.92 -21.51 -5.45
N PRO A 26 -5.81 -22.65 -4.75
CA PRO A 26 -5.61 -23.95 -5.41
C PRO A 26 -6.79 -24.37 -6.30
N TYR A 27 -8.00 -23.81 -6.13
CA TYR A 27 -9.17 -24.15 -6.94
C TYR A 27 -10.10 -22.95 -7.13
N GLY A 28 -10.37 -22.62 -8.39
CA GLY A 28 -11.21 -21.50 -8.80
C GLY A 28 -12.65 -21.63 -8.30
N GLN A 29 -13.04 -20.70 -7.42
CA GLN A 29 -14.40 -20.20 -7.37
C GLN A 29 -14.36 -18.73 -7.80
N GLY A 30 -14.61 -18.51 -9.10
CA GLY A 30 -14.96 -17.18 -9.64
C GLY A 30 -13.84 -16.29 -10.17
N VAL A 31 -12.56 -16.68 -10.05
CA VAL A 31 -11.44 -15.89 -10.62
C VAL A 31 -10.90 -16.60 -11.87
N VAL A 32 -10.99 -15.93 -13.02
CA VAL A 32 -10.33 -16.38 -14.26
C VAL A 32 -8.85 -16.06 -14.14
N VAL A 33 -8.04 -17.06 -13.78
CA VAL A 33 -6.58 -16.95 -13.93
C VAL A 33 -6.29 -17.15 -15.41
N LEU A 34 -5.94 -16.07 -16.11
CA LEU A 34 -5.47 -16.17 -17.49
C LEU A 34 -4.10 -16.86 -17.49
N PRO A 35 -3.94 -18.04 -18.14
CA PRO A 35 -2.66 -18.71 -18.17
C PRO A 35 -1.64 -17.89 -18.99
N SER A 36 -0.44 -17.72 -18.44
CA SER A 36 0.68 -17.09 -19.14
C SER A 36 1.20 -17.98 -20.28
N PRO A 37 1.61 -17.43 -21.43
CA PRO A 37 2.20 -18.21 -22.51
C PRO A 37 3.48 -18.96 -22.09
N PRO A 38 3.73 -20.17 -22.62
CA PRO A 38 4.95 -20.92 -22.32
C PRO A 38 6.19 -20.15 -22.81
N GLY A 39 7.14 -19.90 -21.91
CA GLY A 39 8.41 -19.21 -22.24
C GLY A 39 8.46 -17.72 -21.89
N SER A 40 7.40 -17.17 -21.29
CA SER A 40 7.45 -15.81 -20.75
C SER A 40 8.22 -15.80 -19.40
N PRO A 41 9.10 -14.82 -19.12
CA PRO A 41 9.88 -14.72 -17.86
C PRO A 41 9.00 -14.39 -16.63
N VAL A 42 7.73 -14.78 -16.65
CA VAL A 42 6.60 -14.25 -15.88
C VAL A 42 6.33 -15.09 -14.62
N LYS A 43 7.33 -15.79 -14.09
CA LYS A 43 7.15 -16.69 -12.93
C LYS A 43 6.63 -15.98 -11.66
N ASP A 44 6.73 -14.64 -11.60
CA ASP A 44 6.39 -13.86 -10.41
C ASP A 44 5.27 -12.81 -10.63
N ARG A 45 4.50 -12.88 -11.73
CA ARG A 45 3.37 -11.93 -11.89
C ARG A 45 2.19 -12.32 -10.99
N LEU A 46 2.03 -11.58 -9.90
CA LEU A 46 0.79 -11.52 -9.15
C LEU A 46 -0.32 -10.96 -10.04
N PHE A 47 -1.48 -11.63 -10.08
CA PHE A 47 -2.68 -11.11 -10.74
C PHE A 47 -3.47 -10.28 -9.74
N LEU A 48 -3.13 -9.01 -9.62
CA LEU A 48 -3.76 -8.10 -8.68
C LEU A 48 -5.04 -7.47 -9.25
N PRO A 49 -6.14 -7.38 -8.48
CA PRO A 49 -7.29 -6.54 -8.86
C PRO A 49 -6.92 -5.05 -8.82
N SER A 50 -7.73 -4.19 -9.47
CA SER A 50 -7.55 -2.73 -9.39
C SER A 50 -7.92 -2.13 -8.03
N VAL A 51 -8.59 -2.90 -7.18
CA VAL A 51 -8.96 -2.54 -5.80
C VAL A 51 -8.26 -3.50 -4.86
N LEU A 52 -7.32 -2.99 -4.08
CA LEU A 52 -6.57 -3.76 -3.10
C LEU A 52 -7.08 -3.48 -1.70
N VAL A 53 -7.53 -4.53 -1.01
CA VAL A 53 -7.90 -4.45 0.40
C VAL A 53 -6.86 -5.21 1.21
N LEU A 54 -6.08 -4.53 2.04
CA LEU A 54 -4.98 -5.10 2.83
C LEU A 54 -5.10 -4.67 4.29
N ASN A 55 -6.32 -4.71 4.81
CA ASN A 55 -6.62 -4.35 6.18
C ASN A 55 -6.06 -5.40 7.15
N ASP A 56 -5.63 -4.95 8.33
CA ASP A 56 -5.21 -5.84 9.43
C ASP A 56 -4.13 -6.85 9.02
N CYS A 57 -3.20 -6.42 8.18
CA CYS A 57 -2.11 -7.26 7.65
C CYS A 57 -0.78 -7.02 8.37
N GLY A 58 -0.75 -6.10 9.34
CA GLY A 58 0.42 -5.72 10.12
C GLY A 58 1.43 -4.87 9.37
N ILE A 59 1.08 -4.27 8.23
CA ILE A 59 2.02 -3.55 7.35
C ILE A 59 2.63 -2.37 8.10
N SER A 60 3.95 -2.29 8.17
CA SER A 60 4.69 -1.14 8.74
C SER A 60 5.62 -0.45 7.74
N LYS A 61 5.93 -1.13 6.63
CA LYS A 61 6.92 -0.70 5.63
C LYS A 61 6.42 -0.88 4.20
N ALA A 62 6.93 -0.10 3.27
CA ALA A 62 6.60 -0.25 1.85
C ALA A 62 7.21 -1.53 1.26
N GLY A 63 8.50 -1.76 1.47
CA GLY A 63 9.27 -2.77 0.73
C GLY A 63 9.90 -2.19 -0.55
N ASP A 64 10.28 -3.04 -1.51
CA ASP A 64 10.95 -2.60 -2.73
C ASP A 64 10.00 -1.81 -3.64
N ARG A 65 10.38 -0.57 -3.95
CA ARG A 65 9.63 0.34 -4.81
C ARG A 65 9.35 -0.26 -6.20
N SER A 66 10.33 -0.94 -6.78
CA SER A 66 10.26 -1.51 -8.13
C SER A 66 9.23 -2.63 -8.19
N ASP A 67 9.12 -3.41 -7.11
CA ASP A 67 8.11 -4.46 -6.98
C ASP A 67 6.70 -3.86 -6.88
N ILE A 68 6.52 -2.80 -6.09
CA ILE A 68 5.24 -2.09 -6.00
C ILE A 68 4.84 -1.57 -7.38
N GLU A 69 5.74 -0.91 -8.11
CA GLU A 69 5.49 -0.40 -9.45
C GLU A 69 5.12 -1.53 -10.43
N ALA A 70 5.84 -2.65 -10.38
CA ALA A 70 5.59 -3.80 -11.24
C ALA A 70 4.23 -4.47 -10.98
N PHE A 71 3.81 -4.55 -9.71
CA PHE A 71 2.58 -5.22 -9.31
C PHE A 71 1.34 -4.31 -9.36
N CYS A 72 1.51 -3.02 -9.03
CA CYS A 72 0.40 -2.12 -8.71
C CYS A 72 0.20 -0.99 -9.73
N ALA A 73 0.88 -0.98 -10.87
CA ALA A 73 0.74 0.08 -11.87
C ALA A 73 -0.71 0.35 -12.31
N HIS A 74 -1.60 -0.65 -12.27
CA HIS A 74 -3.02 -0.55 -12.66
C HIS A 74 -3.99 -0.37 -11.47
N VAL A 75 -3.49 -0.31 -10.24
CA VAL A 75 -4.32 -0.19 -9.03
C VAL A 75 -4.90 1.22 -8.94
N LEU A 76 -6.18 1.30 -8.56
CA LEU A 76 -6.97 2.52 -8.44
C LEU A 76 -7.39 2.79 -7.00
N GLU A 77 -7.64 1.75 -6.21
CA GLU A 77 -8.09 1.90 -4.83
C GLU A 77 -7.27 1.02 -3.90
N LEU A 78 -6.86 1.61 -2.78
CA LEU A 78 -6.04 0.94 -1.78
C LEU A 78 -6.59 1.17 -0.37
N ASP A 79 -6.98 0.09 0.29
CA ASP A 79 -7.39 0.07 1.69
C ASP A 79 -6.28 -0.55 2.55
N LEU A 80 -5.67 0.29 3.39
CA LEU A 80 -4.60 -0.05 4.32
C LEU A 80 -5.05 0.17 5.77
N ALA A 81 -6.35 0.10 6.06
CA ALA A 81 -6.84 0.32 7.40
C ALA A 81 -6.32 -0.74 8.40
N TYR A 82 -6.17 -0.36 9.67
CA TYR A 82 -5.71 -1.28 10.73
C TYR A 82 -4.32 -1.88 10.45
N ASN A 83 -3.39 -1.07 9.94
CA ASN A 83 -1.99 -1.48 9.81
C ASN A 83 -1.11 -0.70 10.80
N GLN A 84 0.20 -0.92 10.74
CA GLN A 84 1.18 -0.33 11.66
C GLN A 84 2.00 0.79 10.98
N LEU A 85 1.40 1.49 10.01
CA LEU A 85 2.06 2.58 9.30
C LEU A 85 2.19 3.80 10.22
N ASN A 86 3.41 4.17 10.54
CA ASN A 86 3.76 5.32 11.39
C ASN A 86 4.77 6.26 10.73
N ASN A 87 4.97 6.14 9.41
CA ASN A 87 5.95 6.91 8.68
C ASN A 87 5.40 7.36 7.32
N TRP A 88 5.32 8.67 7.11
CA TRP A 88 4.84 9.25 5.86
C TRP A 88 5.75 8.96 4.66
N GLU A 89 7.04 8.69 4.86
CA GLU A 89 7.95 8.31 3.77
C GLU A 89 7.64 6.90 3.23
N GLU A 90 7.28 5.96 4.11
CA GLU A 90 6.85 4.62 3.71
C GLU A 90 5.52 4.69 2.95
N ILE A 91 4.58 5.47 3.48
CA ILE A 91 3.28 5.70 2.83
C ILE A 91 3.48 6.37 1.46
N SER A 92 4.35 7.38 1.39
CA SER A 92 4.69 8.09 0.16
C SER A 92 5.33 7.16 -0.87
N THR A 93 6.19 6.24 -0.44
CA THR A 93 6.77 5.21 -1.31
C THR A 93 5.67 4.35 -1.94
N ILE A 94 4.70 3.89 -1.14
CA ILE A 94 3.55 3.12 -1.66
C ILE A 94 2.72 3.97 -2.63
N VAL A 95 2.32 5.19 -2.24
CA VAL A 95 1.44 6.04 -3.05
C VAL A 95 2.09 6.47 -4.36
N SER A 96 3.36 6.89 -4.33
CA SER A 96 4.08 7.35 -5.53
C SER A 96 4.36 6.22 -6.53
N SER A 97 4.43 4.97 -6.07
CA SER A 97 4.57 3.78 -6.91
C SER A 97 3.25 3.28 -7.53
N ILE A 98 2.11 3.88 -7.16
CA ILE A 98 0.78 3.53 -7.70
C ILE A 98 0.24 4.74 -8.46
N PRO A 99 0.64 4.93 -9.73
CA PRO A 99 0.47 6.20 -10.45
C PRO A 99 -1.00 6.57 -10.74
N HIS A 100 -1.92 5.62 -10.62
CA HIS A 100 -3.35 5.78 -10.89
C HIS A 100 -4.22 5.70 -9.62
N LEU A 101 -3.61 5.80 -8.43
CA LEU A 101 -4.34 5.72 -7.17
C LEU A 101 -5.31 6.91 -7.00
N ASP A 102 -6.60 6.58 -6.90
CA ASP A 102 -7.72 7.51 -6.72
C ASP A 102 -8.24 7.50 -5.28
N PHE A 103 -8.29 6.32 -4.65
CA PHE A 103 -8.76 6.12 -3.29
C PHE A 103 -7.67 5.53 -2.39
N LEU A 104 -7.46 6.14 -1.23
CA LEU A 104 -6.57 5.65 -0.19
C LEU A 104 -7.24 5.71 1.19
N ASN A 105 -7.25 4.59 1.90
CA ASN A 105 -7.68 4.53 3.29
C ASN A 105 -6.51 4.15 4.21
N LEU A 106 -6.17 5.05 5.14
CA LEU A 106 -5.13 4.86 6.15
C LEU A 106 -5.72 4.81 7.57
N SER A 107 -7.03 4.60 7.70
CA SER A 107 -7.71 4.58 9.00
C SER A 107 -7.05 3.62 9.98
N MET A 108 -7.08 3.94 11.27
CA MET A 108 -6.57 3.06 12.34
C MET A 108 -5.07 2.73 12.23
N ASN A 109 -4.27 3.57 11.56
CA ASN A 109 -2.81 3.50 11.60
C ASN A 109 -2.24 4.47 12.66
N PRO A 110 -1.12 4.12 13.33
CA PRO A 110 -0.51 4.91 14.40
C PRO A 110 0.28 6.13 13.88
N LEU A 111 -0.41 7.09 13.27
CA LEU A 111 0.17 8.32 12.68
C LEU A 111 0.27 9.50 13.68
N SER A 112 -0.05 9.26 14.96
CA SER A 112 0.02 10.27 16.00
C SER A 112 1.44 10.81 16.18
N GLY A 113 1.60 12.13 16.16
CA GLY A 113 2.90 12.78 16.33
C GLY A 113 3.83 12.72 15.12
N VAL A 114 3.42 12.09 14.01
CA VAL A 114 4.22 12.00 12.79
C VAL A 114 3.88 13.18 11.88
N GLN A 115 4.85 14.08 11.67
CA GLN A 115 4.66 15.24 10.82
C GLN A 115 4.83 14.88 9.34
N LEU A 116 3.84 15.24 8.51
CA LEU A 116 3.97 15.18 7.06
C LEU A 116 4.74 16.41 6.57
N GLN A 117 5.87 16.18 5.91
CA GLN A 117 6.61 17.25 5.26
C GLN A 117 5.92 17.69 3.96
N PRO A 118 5.89 19.00 3.64
CA PRO A 118 5.29 19.48 2.39
C PRO A 118 5.86 18.82 1.14
N SER A 119 7.18 18.55 1.09
CA SER A 119 7.84 17.89 -0.04
C SER A 119 7.36 16.45 -0.28
N VAL A 120 6.81 15.80 0.75
CA VAL A 120 6.25 14.45 0.68
C VAL A 120 4.78 14.51 0.29
N ALA A 121 4.08 15.58 0.65
CA ALA A 121 2.64 15.73 0.42
C ALA A 121 2.26 15.81 -1.06
N ASP A 122 3.17 16.27 -1.94
CA ASP A 122 2.96 16.36 -3.39
C ASP A 122 2.52 15.03 -4.03
N VAL A 123 2.96 13.90 -3.49
CA VAL A 123 2.61 12.57 -4.03
C VAL A 123 1.13 12.23 -3.88
N PHE A 124 0.43 12.87 -2.93
CA PHE A 124 -0.98 12.66 -2.67
C PHE A 124 -1.88 13.49 -3.59
N SER A 125 -1.32 14.32 -4.47
CA SER A 125 -2.07 15.22 -5.35
C SER A 125 -3.00 14.54 -6.35
N ARG A 126 -2.86 13.23 -6.53
CA ARG A 126 -3.73 12.41 -7.39
C ARG A 126 -4.85 11.71 -6.60
N VAL A 127 -4.69 11.59 -5.28
CA VAL A 127 -5.63 10.89 -4.42
C VAL A 127 -6.84 11.79 -4.19
N ARG A 128 -7.98 11.41 -4.80
CA ARG A 128 -9.24 12.16 -4.69
C ARG A 128 -9.99 11.85 -3.41
N ARG A 129 -9.83 10.64 -2.88
CA ARG A 129 -10.52 10.18 -1.68
C ARG A 129 -9.50 9.64 -0.69
N LEU A 130 -9.28 10.39 0.39
CA LEU A 130 -8.39 10.03 1.47
C LEU A 130 -9.18 9.85 2.77
N VAL A 131 -9.02 8.69 3.42
CA VAL A 131 -9.69 8.37 4.67
C VAL A 131 -8.66 8.22 5.80
N LEU A 132 -8.78 9.05 6.85
CA LEU A 132 -7.85 9.15 7.98
C LEU A 132 -8.55 8.93 9.34
N ILE A 133 -9.52 8.01 9.41
CA ILE A 133 -10.32 7.82 10.62
C ILE A 133 -9.46 7.20 11.72
N ASN A 134 -9.49 7.77 12.93
CA ASN A 134 -8.78 7.27 14.11
C ASN A 134 -7.25 7.12 13.92
N THR A 135 -6.63 8.03 13.17
CA THR A 135 -5.17 8.07 12.98
C THR A 135 -4.45 9.04 13.92
N GLN A 136 -5.21 9.94 14.57
CA GLN A 136 -4.71 11.03 15.44
C GLN A 136 -3.69 11.97 14.74
N VAL A 137 -3.77 12.10 13.41
CA VAL A 137 -2.97 13.07 12.67
C VAL A 137 -3.26 14.51 13.14
N SER A 138 -2.25 15.37 13.12
CA SER A 138 -2.41 16.78 13.47
C SER A 138 -3.20 17.54 12.41
N TRP A 139 -3.82 18.66 12.81
CA TRP A 139 -4.46 19.59 11.87
C TRP A 139 -3.46 20.18 10.86
N ASP A 140 -2.20 20.38 11.25
CA ASP A 140 -1.16 20.82 10.31
C ASP A 140 -0.94 19.77 9.20
N THR A 141 -0.95 18.48 9.54
CA THR A 141 -0.83 17.40 8.57
C THR A 141 -2.03 17.39 7.61
N VAL A 142 -3.24 17.55 8.15
CA VAL A 142 -4.46 17.68 7.33
C VAL A 142 -4.36 18.89 6.41
N HIS A 143 -3.93 20.05 6.91
CA HIS A 143 -3.76 21.25 6.11
C HIS A 143 -2.78 21.03 4.95
N THR A 144 -1.60 20.47 5.25
CA THR A 144 -0.58 20.13 4.24
C THR A 144 -1.14 19.18 3.17
N LEU A 145 -1.90 18.15 3.55
CA LEU A 145 -2.57 17.26 2.59
C LEU A 145 -3.56 18.02 1.69
N THR A 146 -4.42 18.86 2.28
CA THR A 146 -5.45 19.61 1.53
C THR A 146 -4.91 20.68 0.58
N GLN A 147 -3.67 21.14 0.77
CA GLN A 147 -3.03 22.06 -0.18
C GLN A 147 -2.68 21.38 -1.51
N HIS A 148 -2.59 20.05 -1.52
CA HIS A 148 -2.17 19.28 -2.69
C HIS A 148 -3.32 18.46 -3.28
N THR A 149 -4.46 18.32 -2.60
CA THR A 149 -5.60 17.55 -3.10
C THR A 149 -6.15 18.15 -4.40
N PRO A 150 -6.51 17.31 -5.38
CA PRO A 150 -7.06 17.78 -6.66
C PRO A 150 -8.41 18.49 -6.45
N GLU A 151 -8.66 19.54 -7.23
CA GLU A 151 -9.95 20.26 -7.26
C GLU A 151 -11.14 19.35 -7.65
#